data_AF-A0A9K3DBQ5-F1
#
_entry.id   AF-A0A9K3DBQ5-F1
#
_cell.length_a   1.000
_cell.length_b   1.000
_cell.length_c   1.000
_cell.angle_alpha   90.00
_cell.angle_beta   90.00
_cell.angle_gamma   90.00
#
_symmetry.space_group_name_H-M   'P 1'
#
loop_
_entity.id
_entity.type
_entity.pdbx_description
1 polymer ?
#
loop_
_entity_poly.entity_id
_entity_poly.type
_entity_poly.pdbx_seq_one_letter_code
_entity_poly.pdbx_strand_id
1 'polypeptide(L)'
;MVSAWVIVLGHQVCAQGMFMANNIAIQRKTGEIAAKTRTEMMPIVAYTVFIVYSLIVAVVHPALPPLPVLVCALGLLGLNLAIGATAFVHLGDSWRVGVLEGQDTALVTSGIYRLTRNPYFVGYHLMVLGYTLLLLNVGQ
;
A
#
# COMPACT_ATOMS: atom_id res chain seq x y z
N MET A 1 -15.67 -7.58 -17.77
CA MET A 1 -15.68 -7.89 -16.32
C MET A 1 -14.33 -7.48 -15.76
N VAL A 2 -14.27 -6.60 -14.76
CA VAL A 2 -13.00 -6.21 -14.12
C VAL A 2 -12.63 -7.32 -13.14
N SER A 3 -11.56 -8.07 -13.42
CA SER A 3 -11.10 -9.13 -12.52
C SER A 3 -10.35 -8.55 -11.32
N ALA A 4 -10.34 -9.24 -10.19
CA ALA A 4 -9.59 -8.82 -8.99
C ALA A 4 -8.12 -8.50 -9.29
N TRP A 5 -7.52 -9.23 -10.23
CA TRP A 5 -6.15 -9.00 -10.70
C TRP A 5 -5.98 -7.66 -11.42
N VAL A 6 -6.98 -7.16 -12.15
CA VAL A 6 -6.91 -5.83 -12.77
C VAL A 6 -6.88 -4.73 -11.71
N ILE A 7 -7.62 -4.90 -10.62
CA ILE A 7 -7.62 -3.95 -9.49
C ILE A 7 -6.28 -3.98 -8.77
N VAL A 8 -5.75 -5.18 -8.48
CA VAL A 8 -4.43 -5.36 -7.85
C VAL A 8 -3.30 -4.79 -8.73
N LEU A 9 -3.30 -5.08 -10.02
CA LEU A 9 -2.29 -4.57 -10.96
C LEU A 9 -2.42 -3.06 -11.16
N GLY A 10 -3.65 -2.55 -11.32
CA GLY A 10 -3.93 -1.12 -11.40
C GLY A 10 -3.41 -0.39 -10.16
N HIS A 11 -3.66 -0.96 -8.98
CA HIS A 11 -3.11 -0.45 -7.73
C HIS A 11 -1.58 -0.44 -7.72
N GLN A 12 -0.92 -1.53 -8.12
CA GLN A 12 0.54 -1.60 -8.19
C GLN A 12 1.13 -0.53 -9.12
N VAL A 13 0.58 -0.41 -10.32
CA VAL A 13 1.05 0.56 -11.32
C VAL A 13 0.82 1.99 -10.83
N CYS A 14 -0.35 2.28 -10.26
CA CYS A 14 -0.63 3.61 -9.71
C CYS A 14 0.28 3.94 -8.53
N ALA A 15 0.48 3.02 -7.59
CA ALA A 15 1.34 3.24 -6.43
C ALA A 15 2.81 3.46 -6.85
N GLN A 16 3.36 2.60 -7.71
CA GLN A 16 4.73 2.72 -8.22
C GLN A 16 4.91 3.98 -9.08
N GLY A 17 3.95 4.28 -9.95
CA GLY A 17 3.95 5.48 -10.77
C GLY A 17 3.93 6.77 -9.93
N MET A 18 3.14 6.79 -8.84
CA MET A 18 3.12 7.89 -7.89
C MET A 18 4.47 8.10 -7.20
N PHE A 19 5.13 7.02 -6.75
CA PHE A 19 6.46 7.12 -6.17
C PHE A 19 7.50 7.64 -7.16
N MET A 20 7.50 7.10 -8.38
CA MET A 20 8.45 7.47 -9.42
C MET A 20 8.26 8.92 -9.86
N ALA A 21 7.02 9.35 -10.09
CA ALA A 21 6.69 10.74 -10.43
C ALA A 21 7.11 11.71 -9.33
N ASN A 22 6.86 11.36 -8.07
CA ASN A 22 7.28 12.17 -6.95
C ASN A 22 8.82 12.28 -6.84
N ASN A 23 9.53 11.16 -6.94
CA ASN A 23 10.99 11.16 -6.90
C ASN A 23 11.59 12.02 -8.02
N ILE A 24 11.06 11.93 -9.25
CA ILE A 24 11.47 12.79 -10.37
C ILE A 24 11.19 14.26 -10.06
N ALA A 25 10.01 14.57 -9.51
CA ALA A 25 9.63 15.94 -9.19
C ALA A 25 10.53 16.56 -8.11
N ILE A 26 10.96 15.76 -7.12
CA ILE A 26 11.87 16.19 -6.06
C ILE A 26 13.28 16.37 -6.62
N GLN A 27 13.79 15.40 -7.38
CA GLN A 27 15.10 15.49 -8.02
C GLN A 27 15.23 16.74 -8.89
N ARG A 28 14.19 17.09 -9.65
CA ARG A 28 14.16 18.33 -10.45
C ARG A 28 14.19 19.62 -9.63
N LYS A 29 13.71 19.58 -8.37
CA LYS A 29 13.62 20.76 -7.50
C LYS A 29 14.84 20.94 -6.60
N THR A 30 15.35 19.85 -6.03
CA THR A 30 16.38 19.90 -4.98
C THR A 30 17.73 19.34 -5.43
N GLY A 31 17.78 18.64 -6.58
CA GLY A 31 18.94 17.84 -6.97
C GLY A 31 19.11 16.56 -6.14
N GLU A 32 18.28 16.35 -5.11
CA GLU A 32 18.28 15.18 -4.24
C GLU A 32 17.10 14.27 -4.59
N ILE A 33 17.24 12.96 -4.36
CA ILE A 33 16.15 11.99 -4.54
C ILE A 33 15.39 11.75 -3.21
N ALA A 34 15.76 12.44 -2.13
CA ALA A 34 15.14 12.28 -0.81
C ALA A 34 13.95 13.23 -0.62
N ALA A 35 12.75 12.68 -0.51
CA ALA A 35 11.55 13.42 -0.15
C ALA A 35 11.57 13.76 1.34
N LYS A 36 11.76 15.03 1.71
CA LYS A 36 11.47 15.48 3.08
C LYS A 36 9.95 15.47 3.31
N THR A 37 9.50 14.39 3.97
CA THR A 37 8.42 14.38 4.98
C THR A 37 6.95 14.49 4.54
N ARG A 38 6.60 14.93 3.31
CA ARG A 38 5.16 15.09 2.94
C ARG A 38 4.65 14.13 1.85
N THR A 39 5.52 13.61 1.02
CA THR A 39 5.13 12.73 -0.09
C THR A 39 5.14 11.23 0.24
N GLU A 40 5.44 10.90 1.49
CA GLU A 40 5.67 9.52 1.93
C GLU A 40 4.39 8.82 2.45
N MET A 41 3.32 9.57 2.74
CA MET A 41 1.99 9.01 3.05
C MET A 41 1.23 8.51 1.81
N MET A 42 1.71 8.85 0.60
CA MET A 42 1.08 8.49 -0.67
C MET A 42 0.73 7.01 -0.85
N PRO A 43 1.57 6.02 -0.49
CA PRO A 43 1.19 4.61 -0.51
C PRO A 43 -0.03 4.29 0.37
N ILE A 44 -0.12 4.82 1.59
CA ILE A 44 -1.26 4.54 2.48
C ILE A 44 -2.54 5.16 1.90
N VAL A 45 -2.44 6.37 1.34
CA VAL A 45 -3.55 7.02 0.64
C VAL A 45 -3.96 6.22 -0.58
N ALA A 46 -3.01 5.75 -1.39
CA ALA A 46 -3.27 4.86 -2.53
C ALA A 46 -4.03 3.60 -2.10
N TYR A 47 -3.55 2.94 -1.04
CA TYR A 47 -4.13 1.72 -0.51
C TYR A 47 -5.58 1.97 -0.08
N THR A 48 -5.81 3.09 0.61
CA THR A 48 -7.14 3.51 1.05
C THR A 48 -8.09 3.76 -0.13
N VAL A 49 -7.64 4.52 -1.14
CA VAL A 49 -8.43 4.81 -2.34
C VAL A 49 -8.84 3.54 -3.07
N PHE A 50 -7.90 2.60 -3.26
CA PHE A 50 -8.20 1.34 -3.94
C PHE A 50 -9.05 0.39 -3.09
N ILE A 51 -8.94 0.43 -1.77
CA ILE A 51 -9.87 -0.28 -0.87
C ILE A 51 -11.29 0.24 -1.08
N VAL A 52 -11.48 1.56 -1.05
CA VAL A 52 -12.80 2.18 -1.26
C VAL A 52 -13.33 1.84 -2.66
N TYR A 53 -12.51 1.95 -3.70
CA TYR A 53 -12.89 1.57 -5.06
C TYR A 53 -13.33 0.09 -5.15
N SER A 54 -12.58 -0.82 -4.53
CA SER A 54 -12.91 -2.25 -4.52
C SER A 54 -14.24 -2.53 -3.81
N LEU A 55 -14.52 -1.81 -2.72
CA LEU A 55 -15.80 -1.91 -2.02
C LEU A 55 -16.95 -1.41 -2.89
N ILE A 56 -16.77 -0.29 -3.60
CA ILE A 56 -17.77 0.24 -4.54
C ILE A 56 -18.05 -0.80 -5.64
N VAL A 57 -17.01 -1.38 -6.24
CA VAL A 57 -17.16 -2.44 -7.26
C VAL A 57 -17.95 -3.63 -6.71
N ALA A 58 -17.61 -4.11 -5.51
CA ALA A 58 -18.29 -5.25 -4.89
C ALA A 58 -19.78 -4.99 -4.63
N VAL A 59 -20.14 -3.75 -4.23
CA VAL A 59 -21.53 -3.34 -3.99
C VAL A 59 -22.31 -3.13 -5.29
N VAL A 60 -21.70 -2.50 -6.30
CA VAL A 60 -22.36 -2.18 -7.58
C VAL A 60 -22.58 -3.43 -8.44
N HIS A 61 -21.70 -4.42 -8.34
CA HIS A 61 -21.80 -5.69 -9.10
C HIS A 61 -22.45 -6.82 -8.29
N PRO A 62 -23.44 -6.52 -7.44
CA PRO A 62 -23.86 -7.26 -6.23
C PRO A 62 -23.08 -8.55 -5.93
N ALA A 63 -21.76 -8.42 -5.75
CA ALA A 63 -20.81 -9.53 -5.66
C ALA A 63 -20.20 -9.63 -4.27
N LEU A 64 -20.89 -9.08 -3.25
CA LEU A 64 -20.45 -9.20 -1.88
C LEU A 64 -20.39 -10.69 -1.49
N PRO A 65 -19.28 -11.13 -0.89
CA PRO A 65 -19.17 -12.50 -0.41
C PRO A 65 -20.04 -12.70 0.84
N PRO A 66 -20.28 -13.96 1.26
CA PRO A 66 -20.98 -14.24 2.52
C PRO A 66 -20.38 -13.47 3.70
N LEU A 67 -21.23 -13.09 4.66
CA LEU A 67 -20.85 -12.21 5.77
C LEU A 67 -19.54 -12.61 6.48
N PRO A 68 -19.26 -13.90 6.79
CA PRO A 68 -17.99 -14.27 7.41
C PRO A 68 -16.76 -13.93 6.55
N VAL A 69 -16.86 -14.15 5.24
CA VAL A 69 -15.79 -13.84 4.28
C VAL A 69 -15.61 -12.34 4.14
N LEU A 70 -16.72 -11.58 4.10
CA LEU A 70 -16.68 -10.12 4.07
C LEU A 70 -15.98 -9.54 5.31
N VAL A 71 -16.32 -10.03 6.51
CA VAL A 71 -15.68 -9.61 7.76
C VAL A 71 -14.18 -9.93 7.75
N CYS A 72 -13.79 -11.13 7.31
CA CYS A 72 -12.38 -11.49 7.15
C CYS A 72 -11.66 -10.57 6.15
N ALA A 73 -12.26 -10.29 4.99
CA ALA A 73 -11.69 -9.42 3.98
C ALA A 73 -11.45 -8.00 4.53
N LEU A 74 -12.46 -7.40 5.17
CA LEU A 74 -12.35 -6.09 5.79
C LEU A 74 -11.31 -6.05 6.91
N GLY A 75 -11.21 -7.13 7.71
CA GLY A 75 -10.19 -7.26 8.75
C GLY A 75 -8.77 -7.26 8.18
N LEU A 76 -8.52 -7.99 7.08
CA LEU A 76 -7.23 -8.02 6.39
C LEU A 76 -6.87 -6.64 5.80
N LEU A 77 -7.84 -5.99 5.16
CA LEU A 77 -7.64 -4.65 4.58
C LEU A 77 -7.38 -3.58 5.65
N GLY A 78 -8.09 -3.66 6.79
CA GLY A 78 -7.85 -2.80 7.94
C GLY A 78 -6.47 -3.03 8.58
N LEU A 79 -6.07 -4.30 8.73
CA LEU A 79 -4.75 -4.64 9.27
C LEU A 79 -3.62 -4.18 8.35
N ASN A 80 -3.81 -4.27 7.03
CA ASN A 80 -2.89 -3.67 6.06
C ASN A 80 -2.67 -2.17 6.32
N LEU A 81 -3.75 -1.38 6.47
CA LEU A 81 -3.64 0.05 6.72
C LEU A 81 -2.94 0.35 8.05
N ALA A 82 -3.24 -0.41 9.11
CA ALA A 82 -2.59 -0.25 10.41
C ALA A 82 -1.09 -0.58 10.36
N ILE A 83 -0.70 -1.68 9.71
CA ILE A 83 0.70 -2.05 9.52
C ILE A 83 1.42 -1.02 8.64
N GLY A 84 0.80 -0.57 7.55
CA GLY A 84 1.35 0.46 6.67
C GLY A 84 1.60 1.77 7.40
N ALA A 85 0.62 2.25 8.18
CA ALA A 85 0.75 3.47 8.98
C ALA A 85 1.84 3.35 10.06
N THR A 86 1.89 2.24 10.79
CA THR A 86 2.92 2.04 11.83
C THR A 86 4.31 1.87 11.24
N ALA A 87 4.45 1.15 10.12
CA ALA A 87 5.71 1.02 9.39
C ALA A 87 6.19 2.37 8.87
N PHE A 88 5.28 3.21 8.38
CA PHE A 88 5.60 4.56 7.93
C PHE A 88 6.09 5.44 9.08
N VAL A 89 5.36 5.50 10.19
CA VAL A 89 5.73 6.29 11.38
C VAL A 89 7.11 5.91 11.94
N HIS A 90 7.44 4.61 11.97
CA HIS A 90 8.71 4.15 12.51
C HIS A 90 9.89 4.32 11.54
N LEU A 91 9.64 4.30 10.23
CA LEU A 91 10.71 4.52 9.25
C LEU A 91 11.07 6.01 9.15
N GLY A 92 10.08 6.91 9.29
CA GLY A 92 10.30 8.36 9.31
C GLY A 92 11.18 8.83 8.15
N ASP A 93 12.20 9.65 8.45
CA ASP A 93 13.16 10.19 7.49
C ASP A 93 14.04 9.12 6.79
N SER A 94 13.98 7.85 7.25
CA SER A 94 14.64 6.74 6.58
C SER A 94 13.83 6.19 5.41
N TRP A 95 12.57 6.60 5.23
CA TRP A 95 11.73 6.19 4.11
C TRP A 95 12.27 6.73 2.78
N ARG A 96 12.47 5.83 1.83
CA ARG A 96 13.02 6.16 0.50
C ARG A 96 12.58 5.10 -0.50
N VAL A 97 12.35 5.53 -1.73
CA VAL A 97 12.08 4.63 -2.85
C VAL A 97 13.29 4.65 -3.77
N GLY A 98 14.04 3.54 -3.77
CA GLY A 98 15.29 3.38 -4.53
C GLY A 98 16.53 3.26 -3.63
N VAL A 99 17.66 2.87 -4.24
CA VAL A 99 18.98 2.85 -3.61
C VAL A 99 19.78 4.01 -4.19
N LEU A 100 20.29 4.89 -3.32
CA LEU A 100 21.13 6.02 -3.70
C LEU A 100 22.55 5.78 -3.21
N GLU A 101 23.52 5.84 -4.12
CA GLU A 101 24.92 5.76 -3.76
C GLU A 101 25.31 6.98 -2.90
N GLY A 102 25.99 6.73 -1.78
CA GLY A 102 26.48 7.78 -0.87
C GLY A 102 25.51 8.23 0.23
N GLN A 103 24.31 7.63 0.36
CA GLN A 103 23.46 7.87 1.53
C GLN A 103 23.67 6.81 2.62
N ASP A 104 24.34 7.19 3.70
CA ASP A 104 24.41 6.38 4.92
C ASP A 104 23.18 6.60 5.80
N THR A 105 22.39 5.56 6.00
CA THR A 105 21.29 5.55 6.98
C THR A 105 21.53 4.56 8.09
N ALA A 106 21.18 4.97 9.31
CA ALA A 106 21.06 4.06 10.43
C ALA A 106 19.94 3.03 10.16
N LEU A 107 20.23 1.76 10.46
CA LEU A 107 19.24 0.70 10.37
C LEU A 107 18.15 0.91 11.43
N VAL A 108 16.87 0.98 11.01
CA VAL A 108 15.73 1.06 11.91
C VAL A 108 15.40 -0.34 12.44
N THR A 109 15.54 -0.54 13.75
CA THR A 109 15.23 -1.83 14.42
C THR A 109 14.25 -1.67 15.58
N SER A 110 13.53 -0.55 15.67
CA SER A 110 12.57 -0.25 16.74
C SER A 110 11.12 -0.50 16.29
N GLY A 111 10.20 -0.56 17.26
CA GLY A 111 8.76 -0.74 17.00
C GLY A 111 8.43 -1.95 16.14
N ILE A 112 7.64 -1.75 15.08
CA ILE A 112 7.21 -2.84 14.19
C ILE A 112 8.38 -3.50 13.44
N TYR A 113 9.49 -2.78 13.23
CA TYR A 113 10.70 -3.33 12.59
C TYR A 113 11.47 -4.33 13.48
N ARG A 114 11.09 -4.47 14.76
CA ARG A 114 11.58 -5.57 15.62
C ARG A 114 10.99 -6.92 15.23
N LEU A 115 9.79 -6.92 14.65
CA LEU A 115 9.06 -8.14 14.30
C LEU A 115 9.47 -8.66 12.92
N THR A 116 9.72 -7.75 11.98
CA THR A 116 10.13 -8.07 10.61
C THR A 116 10.93 -6.91 10.02
N ARG A 117 11.91 -7.21 9.17
CA ARG A 117 12.67 -6.19 8.42
C ARG A 117 11.82 -5.47 7.36
N ASN A 118 10.69 -6.07 6.99
CA ASN A 118 9.89 -5.68 5.82
C ASN A 118 8.38 -5.58 6.16
N PRO A 119 7.97 -4.80 7.17
CA PRO A 119 6.58 -4.73 7.61
C PRO A 119 5.64 -4.18 6.54
N TYR A 120 6.10 -3.26 5.70
CA TYR A 120 5.33 -2.75 4.57
C TYR A 120 4.91 -3.86 3.59
N PHE A 121 5.83 -4.78 3.27
CA PHE A 121 5.51 -5.93 2.43
C PHE A 121 4.51 -6.88 3.09
N VAL A 122 4.54 -7.04 4.42
CA VAL A 122 3.51 -7.81 5.13
C VAL A 122 2.14 -7.20 4.94
N GLY A 123 2.02 -5.87 5.13
CA GLY A 123 0.77 -5.14 4.86
C GLY A 123 0.27 -5.35 3.43
N TYR A 124 1.17 -5.26 2.45
CA TYR A 124 0.85 -5.50 1.05
C TYR A 124 0.27 -6.91 0.78
N HIS A 125 0.84 -7.97 1.36
CA HIS A 125 0.29 -9.32 1.19
C HIS A 125 -1.10 -9.45 1.81
N LEU A 126 -1.34 -8.85 2.97
CA LEU A 126 -2.67 -8.82 3.60
C LEU A 126 -3.68 -8.08 2.72
N MET A 127 -3.27 -6.99 2.07
CA MET A 127 -4.12 -6.26 1.13
C MET A 127 -4.52 -7.13 -0.07
N VAL A 128 -3.57 -7.84 -0.67
CA VAL A 128 -3.86 -8.76 -1.80
C VAL A 128 -4.85 -9.83 -1.38
N LEU A 129 -4.63 -10.48 -0.24
CA LEU A 129 -5.56 -11.48 0.31
C LEU A 129 -6.95 -10.88 0.58
N GLY A 130 -7.02 -9.69 1.16
CA GLY A 130 -8.26 -8.98 1.41
C GLY A 130 -9.05 -8.68 0.13
N TYR A 131 -8.37 -8.24 -0.94
CA TYR A 131 -8.99 -8.03 -2.25
C TYR A 131 -9.47 -9.32 -2.88
N THR A 132 -8.69 -10.41 -2.81
CA THR A 132 -9.11 -11.71 -3.33
C THR A 132 -10.40 -12.19 -2.67
N LEU A 133 -10.51 -12.05 -1.34
CA LEU A 133 -11.73 -12.45 -0.62
C LEU A 133 -12.91 -11.53 -0.91
N LEU A 134 -12.68 -10.21 -0.97
CA LEU A 134 -13.74 -9.22 -1.21
C LEU A 134 -14.34 -9.34 -2.62
N LEU A 135 -13.50 -9.62 -3.63
CA LEU A 135 -13.87 -9.60 -5.04
C LEU A 135 -14.07 -11.01 -5.63
N LEU A 136 -14.12 -12.04 -4.79
CA LEU A 136 -14.18 -13.45 -5.22
C LEU A 136 -15.34 -13.73 -6.18
N ASN A 137 -16.48 -13.05 -5.98
CA ASN A 137 -17.69 -13.26 -6.77
C ASN A 137 -17.85 -12.25 -7.92
N VAL A 138 -16.90 -11.31 -8.09
CA VAL A 138 -16.97 -10.32 -9.18
C VAL A 138 -16.59 -11.00 -10.49
N GLY A 139 -17.59 -11.37 -11.30
CA GLY A 139 -17.42 -12.00 -12.62
C GLY A 139 -17.86 -13.46 -12.70
N GLN A 140 -18.54 -13.99 -11.66
CA GLN A 140 -19.53 -15.06 -11.82
C GLN A 140 -20.87 -14.46 -12.27
#